data_AF-A0A7U7D0W8-F1
#
_entry.id   AF-A0A7U7D0W8-F1
#
_cell.length_a   1.000
_cell.length_b   1.000
_cell.length_c   1.000
_cell.angle_alpha   90.00
_cell.angle_beta   90.00
_cell.angle_gamma   90.00
#
_symmetry.space_group_name_H-M   'P 1'
#
loop_
_entity.id
_entity.type
_entity.pdbx_description
1 polymer ?
#
loop_
_entity_poly.entity_id
_entity_poly.type
_entity_poly.pdbx_seq_one_letter_code
_entity_poly.pdbx_strand_id
1 'polypeptide(L)' 'MSKEKDGKKKSDKTPPAKSAKEKREEKMNKRRDRENEAQNTGN' A
#
# COMPACT_ATOMS: atom_id res chain seq x y z
N MET A 1 9.46 28.69 31.69
CA MET A 1 9.55 27.32 31.14
C MET A 1 9.79 27.43 29.64
N SER A 2 11.01 27.11 29.21
CA SER A 2 11.50 27.29 27.84
C SER A 2 10.65 26.51 26.83
N LYS A 3 10.12 27.21 25.83
CA LYS A 3 9.51 26.61 24.65
C LYS A 3 10.64 26.17 23.71
N GLU A 4 11.33 25.09 24.06
CA GLU A 4 12.33 24.49 23.19
C GLU A 4 11.62 23.71 22.08
N LYS A 5 11.38 24.39 20.97
CA LYS A 5 11.13 23.77 19.68
C LYS A 5 12.46 23.28 19.14
N ASP A 6 12.96 22.13 19.59
CA ASP A 6 13.97 21.45 18.78
C ASP A 6 13.98 19.95 19.00
N GLY A 7 14.05 19.22 17.90
CA GLY A 7 13.81 17.78 17.88
C GLY A 7 12.88 17.41 16.74
N LYS A 8 13.30 17.72 15.50
CA LYS A 8 12.74 17.13 14.29
C LYS A 8 12.87 15.62 14.43
N LYS A 9 11.84 14.95 14.98
CA LYS A 9 11.79 13.49 15.12
C LYS A 9 12.09 12.94 13.74
N LYS A 10 13.13 12.11 13.63
CA LYS A 10 13.51 11.45 12.37
C LYS A 10 12.24 10.82 11.83
N SER A 11 11.70 11.38 10.76
CA SER A 11 10.44 10.90 10.20
C SER A 11 10.66 9.45 9.84
N ASP A 12 9.85 8.58 10.43
CA ASP A 12 9.83 7.18 10.06
C ASP A 12 9.61 7.12 8.55
N LYS A 13 10.58 6.54 7.83
CA LYS A 13 10.56 6.40 6.37
C LYS A 13 9.73 5.19 5.94
N THR A 14 9.16 4.45 6.89
CA THR A 14 8.25 3.34 6.62
C THR A 14 7.03 3.89 5.91
N PRO A 15 6.74 3.40 4.69
CA PRO A 15 5.52 3.77 3.99
C PRO A 15 4.31 3.48 4.88
N PRO A 16 3.27 4.33 4.86
CA PRO A 16 2.06 4.06 5.62
C PRO A 16 1.50 2.69 5.24
N ALA A 17 1.12 1.92 6.25
CA ALA A 17 0.49 0.62 6.01
C ALA A 17 -0.82 0.82 5.24
N LYS A 18 -1.01 0.04 4.17
CA LYS A 18 -2.25 0.05 3.37
C LYS A 18 -3.47 -0.15 4.25
N SER A 19 -4.52 0.62 3.99
CA SER A 19 -5.82 0.50 4.64
C SER A 19 -6.47 -0.86 4.34
N ALA A 20 -7.46 -1.25 5.16
CA ALA A 20 -8.21 -2.49 4.93
C ALA A 20 -8.94 -2.49 3.58
N LYS A 21 -9.37 -1.32 3.11
CA LYS A 21 -9.99 -1.13 1.79
C LYS A 21 -9.00 -1.41 0.67
N GLU A 22 -7.80 -0.81 0.73
CA GLU A 22 -6.73 -1.04 -0.25
C GLU A 22 -6.30 -2.52 -0.30
N LYS A 23 -6.18 -3.18 0.86
CA LYS A 23 -5.87 -4.63 0.91
C LYS A 23 -6.97 -5.48 0.25
N ARG A 24 -8.23 -5.06 0.31
CA ARG A 24 -9.34 -5.76 -0.35
C ARG A 24 -9.30 -5.56 -1.85
N GLU A 25 -9.06 -4.34 -2.31
CA GLU A 25 -8.93 -4.00 -3.73
C GLU A 25 -7.73 -4.73 -4.37
N GLU A 26 -6.58 -4.77 -3.69
CA GLU A 26 -5.40 -5.52 -4.15
C GLU A 26 -5.67 -7.02 -4.33
N LYS A 27 -6.43 -7.64 -3.42
CA LYS A 27 -6.84 -9.04 -3.55
C LYS A 27 -7.79 -9.26 -4.74
N MET A 28 -8.70 -8.31 -4.98
CA MET A 28 -9.63 -8.40 -6.11
C MET A 28 -8.92 -8.22 -7.44
N ASN A 29 -8.02 -7.23 -7.54
CA ASN A 29 -7.22 -7.02 -8.74
C ASN A 29 -6.33 -8.23 -9.03
N LYS A 30 -5.63 -8.79 -8.03
CA LYS A 30 -4.80 -10.00 -8.24
C LYS A 30 -5.57 -11.20 -8.79
N ARG A 31 -6.84 -11.35 -8.39
CA ARG A 31 -7.72 -12.40 -8.94
C ARG A 31 -8.08 -12.10 -10.40
N ARG A 32 -8.47 -10.87 -10.69
CA ARG A 32 -8.78 -10.41 -12.04
C ARG A 32 -7.57 -10.49 -12.98
N ASP A 33 -6.38 -10.12 -12.51
CA ASP A 33 -5.14 -10.17 -13.30
C ASP A 33 -4.80 -11.61 -13.67
N ARG A 34 -4.93 -12.54 -12.73
CA ARG A 34 -4.74 -13.98 -12.99
C ARG A 34 -5.75 -14.53 -13.99
N GLU A 35 -7.02 -14.12 -13.88
CA GLU A 35 -8.07 -14.52 -14.81
C GLU A 35 -7.81 -13.96 -16.22
N ASN A 36 -7.43 -12.69 -16.31
CA ASN A 36 -7.06 -12.04 -17.56
C ASN A 36 -5.82 -12.67 -18.20
N GLU A 37 -4.79 -13.02 -17.41
CA GLU A 37 -3.61 -13.70 -17.89
C GLU A 37 -3.97 -15.09 -18.45
N ALA A 38 -4.82 -15.85 -17.74
CA ALA A 38 -5.30 -17.15 -18.18
C ALA A 38 -6.16 -17.07 -19.46
N GLN A 39 -6.92 -16.00 -19.65
CA GLN A 39 -7.69 -15.78 -20.88
C GLN A 39 -6.79 -15.35 -22.05
N ASN A 40 -5.76 -14.53 -21.81
CA ASN A 40 -4.89 -14.02 -22.86
C ASN A 40 -3.78 -15.00 -23.29
N THR A 41 -3.42 -15.99 -22.47
CA THR A 41 -2.45 -17.05 -22.83
C THR A 41 -3.09 -18.28 -23.48
N GLY A 42 -4.42 -18.29 -23.63
CA GLY A 42 -5.18 -19.39 -24.22
C GLY A 42 -5.59 -19.21 -25.68
N ASN A 43 -5.02 -18.24 -26.42
CA ASN A 43 -5.34 -17.98 -27.82
C ASN A 43 -4.11 -18.03 -28.74
#